data_AF-A0A382MGF0-F1
#
_entry.id   AF-A0A382MGF0-F1
#
_cell.length_a   1.000
_cell.length_b   1.000
_cell.length_c   1.000
_cell.angle_alpha   90.00
_cell.angle_beta   90.00
_cell.angle_gamma   90.00
#
_symmetry.space_group_name_H-M   'P 1'
#
loop_
_entity.id
_entity.type
_entity.pdbx_description
1 polymer ?
#
loop_
_entity_poly.entity_id
_entity_poly.type
_entity_poly.pdbx_seq_one_letter_code
_entity_poly.pdbx_strand_id
1 'polypeptide(L)' 'GFGSRAVITGDPSQVDLPGQTRSGLTHAVKLLSSVKGLSVTRFTPQDVVRHPLVQRVVEAYESENRST' A
#
# COMPACT_ATOMS: atom_id res chain seq x y z
N GLY A 1 22.79 10.86 -5.26
CA GLY A 1 23.72 11.62 -6.11
C GLY A 1 22.98 12.78 -6.77
N PHE A 2 23.67 13.73 -7.38
CA PHE A 2 22.99 14.77 -8.17
C PHE A 2 22.15 14.11 -9.28
N GLY A 3 20.86 14.43 -9.36
CA GLY A 3 19.93 13.86 -10.34
C GLY A 3 19.36 12.47 -10.02
N SER A 4 19.71 11.85 -8.88
CA SER A 4 19.12 10.55 -8.51
C SER A 4 17.68 10.69 -8.03
N ARG A 5 16.82 9.74 -8.40
CA ARG A 5 15.47 9.58 -7.85
C ARG A 5 15.42 8.36 -6.93
N ALA A 6 14.60 8.42 -5.90
CA ALA A 6 14.29 7.28 -5.03
C ALA A 6 12.78 7.07 -5.03
N VAL A 7 12.36 5.80 -4.97
CA VAL A 7 10.96 5.41 -4.84
C VAL A 7 10.85 4.50 -3.63
N ILE A 8 9.90 4.80 -2.76
CA ILE A 8 9.59 3.99 -1.58
C ILE A 8 8.19 3.41 -1.82
N THR A 9 8.08 2.09 -1.70
CA THR A 9 6.82 1.35 -1.85
C THR A 9 6.47 0.65 -0.54
N GLY A 10 5.18 0.47 -0.27
CA GLY A 10 4.73 -0.31 0.88
C GLY A 10 3.21 -0.41 0.95
N ASP A 11 2.72 -1.36 1.73
CA ASP A 11 1.29 -1.59 1.99
C ASP A 11 0.95 -1.08 3.41
N PRO A 12 0.09 -0.05 3.55
CA PRO A 12 -0.27 0.49 4.86
C PRO A 12 -1.06 -0.48 5.74
N SER A 13 -1.64 -1.55 5.17
CA SER A 13 -2.34 -2.59 5.93
C SER A 13 -1.40 -3.59 6.60
N GLN A 14 -0.15 -3.69 6.14
CA GLN A 14 0.86 -4.59 6.66
C GLN A 14 1.64 -3.92 7.79
N VAL A 15 1.14 -4.05 9.02
CA VAL A 15 1.81 -3.56 10.24
C VAL A 15 2.08 -4.76 11.15
N ASP A 16 3.31 -5.23 11.14
CA ASP A 16 3.82 -6.38 11.91
C ASP A 16 4.65 -5.95 13.13
N LEU A 17 4.45 -4.71 13.61
CA LEU A 17 5.21 -4.13 14.71
C LEU A 17 4.67 -4.62 16.08
N PRO A 18 5.56 -4.85 17.06
CA PRO A 18 5.15 -5.26 18.40
C PRO A 18 4.39 -4.15 19.14
N GLY A 19 3.37 -4.53 19.92
CA GLY A 19 2.58 -3.62 20.76
C GLY A 19 1.68 -2.65 19.97
N GLN A 20 1.37 -1.49 20.56
CA GLN A 20 0.60 -0.41 19.91
C GLN A 20 1.51 0.55 19.11
N THR A 21 2.57 0.03 18.51
CA THR A 21 3.55 0.85 17.80
C THR A 21 2.94 1.40 16.51
N ARG A 22 3.06 2.71 16.30
CA ARG A 22 2.54 3.37 15.10
C ARG A 22 3.36 2.99 13.87
N SER A 23 2.67 2.67 12.76
CA SER A 23 3.32 2.40 11.47
C SER A 23 4.19 3.57 11.00
N GLY A 24 5.47 3.29 10.73
CA GLY A 24 6.42 4.25 10.18
C GLY A 24 6.03 4.73 8.78
N LEU A 25 5.52 3.82 7.94
CA LEU A 25 5.04 4.16 6.58
C LEU A 25 3.87 5.13 6.64
N THR A 26 2.83 4.80 7.40
CA THR A 26 1.63 5.65 7.55
C THR A 26 1.99 7.01 8.17
N HIS A 27 2.92 7.01 9.13
CA HIS A 27 3.41 8.24 9.74
C HIS A 27 4.18 9.12 8.73
N ALA A 28 5.13 8.54 8.00
CA ALA A 28 5.95 9.23 7.02
C ALA A 28 5.10 9.82 5.88
N VAL A 29 4.16 9.04 5.32
CA VAL A 29 3.24 9.51 4.28
C VAL A 29 2.43 10.72 4.75
N LYS A 30 1.93 10.71 5.99
CA LYS A 30 1.20 11.85 6.56
C LYS A 30 2.11 13.08 6.69
N LEU A 31 3.29 12.91 7.29
CA LEU A 31 4.22 14.00 7.58
C LEU A 31 4.81 14.63 6.32
N LEU A 32 5.16 13.81 5.32
CA LEU A 32 5.88 14.23 4.12
C LEU A 32 4.95 14.70 2.99
N SER A 33 3.63 14.55 3.15
CA SER A 33 2.63 14.94 2.13
C SER A 33 2.66 16.43 1.74
N SER A 34 3.18 17.31 2.63
CA SER A 34 3.31 18.75 2.39
C SER A 34 4.71 19.20 1.95
N VAL A 35 5.68 18.28 1.86
CA VAL A 35 7.07 18.61 1.53
C VAL A 35 7.23 18.85 0.04
N LYS A 36 7.68 20.06 -0.33
CA LYS A 36 7.94 20.43 -1.72
C LYS A 36 9.01 19.52 -2.32
N GLY A 37 8.72 18.97 -3.51
CA GLY A 37 9.63 18.08 -4.23
C GLY A 37 9.44 16.58 -3.96
N LEU A 38 8.52 16.22 -3.06
CA LEU A 38 8.06 14.84 -2.88
C LEU A 38 6.66 14.66 -3.49
N SER A 39 6.37 13.45 -3.94
CA SER A 39 5.04 13.05 -4.39
C SER A 39 4.64 11.76 -3.71
N VAL A 40 3.37 11.67 -3.32
CA VAL A 40 2.76 10.47 -2.75
C VAL A 40 1.68 10.00 -3.71
N THR A 41 1.82 8.78 -4.22
CA THR A 41 0.81 8.13 -5.06
C THR A 41 0.20 6.98 -4.25
N ARG A 42 -1.13 6.93 -4.16
CA ARG A 42 -1.85 5.82 -3.54
C ARG A 42 -2.47 4.98 -4.63
N PHE A 43 -2.13 3.70 -4.65
CA PHE A 43 -2.76 2.73 -5.54
C PHE A 43 -4.04 2.19 -4.91
N THR A 44 -4.99 1.90 -5.77
CA THR A 44 -6.28 1.29 -5.50
C THR A 44 -6.31 -0.09 -6.16
N PRO A 45 -7.26 -0.98 -5.81
CA PRO A 45 -7.42 -2.26 -6.49
C PRO A 45 -7.57 -2.13 -8.02
N GLN A 46 -8.10 -1.00 -8.50
CA GLN A 46 -8.28 -0.67 -9.92
C GLN A 46 -6.94 -0.43 -10.64
N ASP A 47 -5.89 -0.05 -9.92
CA ASP A 47 -4.56 0.20 -10.49
C ASP A 47 -3.75 -1.09 -10.66
N VAL A 48 -4.28 -2.24 -10.22
CA VAL A 48 -3.57 -3.52 -10.24
C VAL A 48 -4.05 -4.36 -11.42
N VAL A 49 -3.17 -4.53 -12.41
CA VAL A 49 -3.37 -5.49 -13.49
C VAL A 49 -3.04 -6.88 -12.97
N ARG A 50 -4.06 -7.74 -12.84
CA ARG A 50 -3.90 -9.15 -12.47
C ARG A 50 -4.20 -10.04 -13.67
N HIS A 51 -3.53 -11.18 -13.74
CA HIS A 51 -3.93 -12.22 -14.67
C HIS A 51 -5.37 -12.67 -14.34
N PRO A 52 -6.27 -12.90 -15.33
CA PRO A 52 -7.67 -13.23 -15.07
C PRO A 52 -7.88 -14.44 -14.15
N LEU A 53 -6.96 -15.42 -14.17
CA LEU A 53 -7.00 -16.56 -13.25
C LEU A 53 -6.76 -16.14 -11.79
N VAL A 54 -5.76 -15.28 -11.53
CA VAL A 54 -5.44 -14.82 -10.17
C VAL A 54 -6.60 -14.01 -9.61
N GLN A 55 -7.23 -13.16 -10.42
CA GLN A 55 -8.40 -12.40 -10.01
C GLN A 55 -9.55 -13.31 -9.56
N ARG A 56 -9.90 -14.34 -10.34
CA ARG A 56 -10.93 -15.33 -9.96
C ARG A 56 -10.63 -16.05 -8.65
N VAL A 57 -9.36 -16.36 -8.39
CA VAL A 57 -8.95 -16.97 -7.12
C VAL A 57 -9.17 -16.00 -5.95
N VAL A 58 -8.75 -14.75 -6.09
CA VAL A 58 -8.94 -13.72 -5.04
C VAL A 58 -10.44 -13.49 -4.76
N GLU A 59 -11.25 -13.34 -5.80
CA GLU A 59 -12.70 -13.13 -5.68
C GLU A 59 -13.40 -14.28 -4.93
N ALA A 60 -12.98 -15.52 -5.16
CA ALA A 60 -13.52 -16.67 -4.44
C ALA A 60 -13.28 -16.57 -2.92
N TYR A 61 -12.05 -16.27 -2.49
CA TYR A 61 -11.72 -16.09 -1.07
C TYR A 61 -12.41 -14.85 -0.46
N GLU A 62 -12.53 -13.75 -1.21
CA GLU A 62 -13.26 -12.57 -0.72
C GLU A 62 -14.75 -12.84 -0.52
N SER A 63 -15.36 -13.70 -1.35
CA SER A 63 -16.77 -14.08 -1.22
C SER A 63 -17.04 -14.94 0.02
N GLU A 64 -16.10 -15.85 0.36
CA GLU A 64 -16.16 -16.68 1.56
C GLU A 64 -16.06 -15.82 2.83
N ASN A 65 -15.06 -14.93 2.89
CA ASN A 65 -14.83 -14.04 4.03
C ASN A 65 -16.00 -13.08 4.33
N ARG A 66 -16.86 -12.77 3.35
CA ARG A 66 -18.04 -11.90 3.52
C ARG A 66 -19.29 -12.65 3.99
N SER A 67 -19.29 -13.96 3.85
CA SER A 67 -20.44 -14.83 4.17
C SER A 67 -20.43 -15.34 5.62
N THR A 68 -19.46 -14.90 6.42
CA THR A 68 -19.28 -15.22 7.85
C THR A 68 -19.33 -13.92 8.65
#